data_AF-A0A1W7D3U7-F1
#
_entry.id   AF-A0A1W7D3U7-F1
#
_cell.length_a   1.000
_cell.length_b   1.000
_cell.length_c   1.000
_cell.angle_alpha   90.00
_cell.angle_beta   90.00
_cell.angle_gamma   90.00
#
_symmetry.space_group_name_H-M   'P 1'
#
loop_
_entity.id
_entity.type
_entity.pdbx_description
1 polymer ?
#
loop_
_entity_poly.entity_id
_entity_poly.type
_entity_poly.pdbx_seq_one_letter_code
_entity_poly.pdbx_strand_id
1 'polypeptide(L)'
;MALPEGGSRRAPDPTGRAHGIGERRTVIRRPVLSRRLRVAALSCAALAALVAPTAPAVAAGTAEPVNAAFHEAAEEYGVPRDLLVAVGYGESRLDGHDGQPSQARGYGVMHLVDNPEHRTLDTAAEETGLPEARLRQDTAANIRGGAAVLRHYADTLGLSPGERADLDAWYPAVARYGGATEDATARLYADAVYELLRDGVRAPVDGGETVEVAPRAVAPERGRYADAGPVALSQDYPPARWVPAHSGNYSAGRTQPISAVVIHVTQGSYAGAISWFQNPAARVSAHYVIRSSDGEVTQTVRDADTAWHARSGNAYSIGLEHEGWVNDPAWFTDAMYRSSAALTRHLADRYGIPKDREHIVGHVEVPGNDHTDPGPNWDWDRYMELVGGDPGEPGEPGAPGLDFPSYGTQREGSTGPRVAAAQYLLNARGHDAGEADGVFGPATAAAVRSFQSSRGLTADGVIGPRTWTALLSAGSTVSLGQGSTGEPVRRLQRALTAALGRTVAIDGIFGPDTATAVRAYQSARGLTADGLVGPRTWAALQAGR
;
A
#
# COMPACT_ATOMS: atom_id res chain seq x y z
N MET A 1 53.78 -47.32 4.03
CA MET A 1 54.58 -46.39 3.20
C MET A 1 54.52 -45.02 3.88
N ALA A 2 55.65 -44.34 3.94
CA ALA A 2 56.05 -43.38 4.98
C ALA A 2 55.30 -42.02 5.00
N LEU A 3 55.19 -41.43 6.20
CA LEU A 3 55.10 -39.98 6.49
C LEU A 3 56.53 -39.35 6.36
N PRO A 4 56.86 -38.05 6.65
CA PRO A 4 56.10 -37.04 7.41
C PRO A 4 56.38 -35.50 7.15
N GLU A 5 55.75 -34.64 8.00
CA GLU A 5 56.10 -33.28 8.54
C GLU A 5 56.08 -32.01 7.67
N GLY A 6 55.79 -30.79 8.17
CA GLY A 6 55.55 -30.23 9.53
C GLY A 6 54.97 -28.80 9.42
N GLY A 7 54.14 -28.29 10.35
CA GLY A 7 54.55 -27.56 11.58
C GLY A 7 55.16 -26.19 11.26
N SER A 8 54.61 -25.01 11.60
CA SER A 8 54.53 -24.49 12.98
C SER A 8 53.93 -23.07 13.02
N ARG A 9 53.19 -22.75 14.09
CA ARG A 9 52.79 -21.40 14.55
C ARG A 9 53.91 -20.78 15.40
N ARG A 10 54.08 -19.44 15.39
CA ARG A 10 54.28 -18.55 16.58
C ARG A 10 54.74 -17.13 16.21
N ALA A 11 54.11 -16.13 16.83
CA ALA A 11 54.65 -14.79 17.14
C ALA A 11 55.49 -14.86 18.45
N PRO A 12 56.02 -13.78 19.10
CA PRO A 12 56.19 -12.34 18.74
C PRO A 12 57.59 -11.71 19.08
N ASP A 13 57.84 -10.45 18.61
CA ASP A 13 58.67 -9.31 19.14
C ASP A 13 60.18 -9.54 19.52
N PRO A 14 61.06 -8.54 19.89
CA PRO A 14 61.14 -7.07 19.72
C PRO A 14 62.53 -6.52 19.26
N THR A 15 62.66 -5.17 19.23
CA THR A 15 63.90 -4.32 19.26
C THR A 15 64.60 -4.06 17.91
N GLY A 16 65.07 -2.86 17.53
CA GLY A 16 65.07 -1.53 18.11
C GLY A 16 65.89 -0.53 17.25
N ARG A 17 65.61 0.78 17.45
CA ARG A 17 66.37 2.00 17.04
C ARG A 17 66.36 2.42 15.55
N ALA A 18 66.36 3.71 15.18
CA ALA A 18 66.17 5.01 15.85
C ALA A 18 66.17 6.15 14.80
N HIS A 19 65.80 7.36 15.26
CA HIS A 19 65.77 8.71 14.64
C HIS A 19 64.49 9.05 13.86
N GLY A 20 63.63 9.99 14.25
CA GLY A 20 63.80 11.24 15.03
C GLY A 20 63.53 12.41 14.07
N ILE A 21 62.43 13.16 14.21
CA ILE A 21 62.33 14.52 14.78
C ILE A 21 60.79 14.78 14.85
N GLY A 22 60.17 15.01 16.01
CA GLY A 22 60.06 16.31 16.70
C GLY A 22 58.63 16.87 16.55
N GLU A 23 57.68 16.39 17.37
CA GLU A 23 56.99 17.13 18.46
C GLU A 23 55.75 17.96 18.02
N ARG A 24 54.53 17.48 18.30
CA ARG A 24 53.68 17.66 19.52
C ARG A 24 52.86 18.96 19.48
N ARG A 25 51.54 18.84 19.31
CA ARG A 25 50.46 18.82 20.33
C ARG A 25 49.92 20.23 20.66
N THR A 26 48.76 20.57 20.08
CA THR A 26 47.40 20.54 20.66
C THR A 26 46.97 21.78 21.47
N VAL A 27 45.76 22.25 21.12
CA VAL A 27 44.63 22.60 22.03
C VAL A 27 44.49 24.07 22.52
N ILE A 28 43.35 24.65 22.07
CA ILE A 28 42.33 25.41 22.82
C ILE A 28 42.21 26.96 22.72
N ARG A 29 40.98 27.34 22.32
CA ARG A 29 40.08 28.47 22.68
C ARG A 29 40.26 29.89 22.11
N ARG A 30 39.07 30.42 21.75
CA ARG A 30 38.68 31.76 21.26
C ARG A 30 39.07 32.91 22.21
N PRO A 31 39.03 34.16 21.74
CA PRO A 31 37.90 35.02 22.11
C PRO A 31 37.36 35.96 21.00
N VAL A 32 36.27 36.63 21.39
CA VAL A 32 35.36 37.55 20.68
C VAL A 32 35.92 38.99 20.70
N LEU A 33 35.66 39.82 19.66
CA LEU A 33 34.94 41.12 19.75
C LEU A 33 34.93 41.94 18.43
N SER A 34 33.70 42.34 18.09
CA SER A 34 33.18 43.49 17.32
C SER A 34 34.08 44.72 16.98
N ARG A 35 33.92 45.31 15.78
CA ARG A 35 33.05 46.48 15.47
C ARG A 35 33.28 47.04 14.05
N ARG A 36 32.16 47.15 13.31
CA ARG A 36 31.70 48.20 12.36
C ARG A 36 32.72 49.16 11.69
N LEU A 37 32.57 49.35 10.37
CA LEU A 37 32.26 50.65 9.74
C LEU A 37 31.81 50.50 8.26
N ARG A 38 30.82 51.32 7.90
CA ARG A 38 30.16 51.47 6.59
C ARG A 38 31.01 52.37 5.68
N VAL A 39 30.99 52.16 4.36
CA VAL A 39 30.82 53.24 3.35
C VAL A 39 30.20 52.63 2.09
N ALA A 40 29.10 53.23 1.63
CA ALA A 40 28.52 53.07 0.31
C ALA A 40 28.88 54.30 -0.53
N ALA A 41 29.11 54.14 -1.84
CA ALA A 41 28.54 54.95 -2.94
C ALA A 41 29.39 54.92 -4.23
N LEU A 42 28.74 54.42 -5.30
CA LEU A 42 28.62 54.97 -6.66
C LEU A 42 29.86 55.42 -7.44
N SER A 43 30.03 54.84 -8.65
CA SER A 43 30.15 55.60 -9.92
C SER A 43 30.11 54.67 -11.17
N CYS A 44 29.09 54.91 -11.99
CA CYS A 44 28.88 54.74 -13.43
C CYS A 44 29.98 54.17 -14.36
N ALA A 45 29.58 53.26 -15.26
CA ALA A 45 29.91 53.33 -16.69
C ALA A 45 28.85 52.57 -17.53
N ALA A 46 28.39 53.21 -18.60
CA ALA A 46 27.32 52.79 -19.49
C ALA A 46 27.83 52.01 -20.71
N LEU A 47 27.00 51.17 -21.35
CA LEU A 47 26.52 51.37 -22.72
C LEU A 47 25.56 50.25 -23.19
N ALA A 48 24.68 50.66 -24.10
CA ALA A 48 23.49 49.99 -24.62
C ALA A 48 23.69 48.65 -25.36
N ALA A 49 22.69 47.76 -25.25
CA ALA A 49 22.40 46.73 -26.25
C ALA A 49 20.87 46.50 -26.38
N LEU A 50 20.41 46.66 -27.63
CA LEU A 50 19.15 46.31 -28.29
C LEU A 50 17.96 45.79 -27.45
N VAL A 51 16.85 46.52 -27.52
CA VAL A 51 15.52 46.01 -27.19
C VAL A 51 15.04 45.10 -28.34
N ALA A 52 15.12 43.80 -28.14
CA ALA A 52 14.28 42.85 -28.87
C ALA A 52 12.90 42.80 -28.19
N PRO A 53 11.78 42.67 -28.93
CA PRO A 53 10.50 42.43 -28.29
C PRO A 53 10.57 41.06 -27.62
N THR A 54 10.50 41.04 -26.29
CA THR A 54 10.29 39.81 -25.53
C THR A 54 8.95 39.22 -25.98
N ALA A 55 9.00 38.11 -26.70
CA ALA A 55 7.84 37.23 -26.82
C ALA A 55 7.36 36.92 -25.39
N PRO A 56 6.05 36.95 -25.11
CA PRO A 56 5.56 36.58 -23.80
C PRO A 56 6.05 35.17 -23.49
N ALA A 57 6.61 34.99 -22.29
CA ALA A 57 6.94 33.69 -21.75
C ALA A 57 5.72 32.79 -21.92
N VAL A 58 5.89 31.65 -22.62
CA VAL A 58 4.92 30.57 -22.63
C VAL A 58 4.67 30.23 -21.17
N ALA A 59 3.49 30.58 -20.68
CA ALA A 59 3.03 30.14 -19.38
C ALA A 59 3.17 28.62 -19.34
N ALA A 60 3.85 28.10 -18.31
CA ALA A 60 3.81 26.69 -18.01
C ALA A 60 2.33 26.29 -17.99
N GLY A 61 1.92 25.47 -18.96
CA GLY A 61 0.53 25.10 -19.14
C GLY A 61 0.01 24.51 -17.85
N THR A 62 -1.07 25.08 -17.32
CA THR A 62 -1.88 24.39 -16.32
C THR A 62 -2.27 23.06 -16.94
N ALA A 63 -1.96 21.95 -16.27
CA ALA A 63 -2.42 20.62 -16.70
C ALA A 63 -3.91 20.71 -17.04
N GLU A 64 -4.28 20.17 -18.20
CA GLU A 64 -5.66 20.18 -18.64
C GLU A 64 -6.53 19.44 -17.62
N PRO A 65 -7.70 19.98 -17.22
CA PRO A 65 -8.58 19.30 -16.28
C PRO A 65 -8.92 17.90 -16.77
N VAL A 66 -8.85 16.90 -15.89
CA VAL A 66 -9.05 15.49 -16.22
C VAL A 66 -10.45 15.24 -16.79
N ASN A 67 -11.51 15.91 -16.29
CA ASN A 67 -12.84 15.77 -16.90
C ASN A 67 -12.88 16.32 -18.32
N ALA A 68 -12.17 17.42 -18.61
CA ALA A 68 -12.10 17.98 -19.95
C ALA A 68 -11.40 17.00 -20.89
N ALA A 69 -10.26 16.46 -20.49
CA ALA A 69 -9.52 15.46 -21.25
C ALA A 69 -10.38 14.22 -21.59
N PHE A 70 -11.15 13.69 -20.64
CA PHE A 70 -12.10 12.59 -20.90
C PHE A 70 -13.20 12.98 -21.87
N HIS A 71 -13.74 14.19 -21.76
CA HIS A 71 -14.79 14.67 -22.66
C HIS A 71 -14.26 14.86 -24.09
N GLU A 72 -13.14 15.55 -24.25
CA GLU A 72 -12.52 15.83 -25.54
C GLU A 72 -12.08 14.54 -26.25
N ALA A 73 -11.43 13.62 -25.52
CA ALA A 73 -11.03 12.33 -26.08
C ALA A 73 -12.25 11.47 -26.49
N ALA A 74 -13.31 11.48 -25.69
CA ALA A 74 -14.56 10.79 -26.00
C ALA A 74 -15.21 11.33 -27.28
N GLU A 75 -15.29 12.66 -27.42
CA GLU A 75 -15.83 13.31 -28.62
C GLU A 75 -14.98 13.04 -29.86
N GLU A 76 -13.65 13.16 -29.75
CA GLU A 76 -12.72 12.97 -30.86
C GLU A 76 -12.80 11.56 -31.46
N TYR A 77 -12.82 10.54 -30.61
CA TYR A 77 -12.79 9.15 -31.05
C TYR A 77 -14.18 8.50 -31.12
N GLY A 78 -15.23 9.21 -30.69
CA GLY A 78 -16.59 8.70 -30.67
C GLY A 78 -16.76 7.52 -29.70
N VAL A 79 -16.05 7.56 -28.57
CA VAL A 79 -16.16 6.61 -27.46
C VAL A 79 -17.10 7.21 -26.41
N PRO A 80 -18.07 6.48 -25.84
CA PRO A 80 -18.88 7.00 -24.74
C PRO A 80 -17.98 7.44 -23.56
N ARG A 81 -18.06 8.70 -23.15
CA ARG A 81 -17.21 9.28 -22.09
C ARG A 81 -17.21 8.44 -20.81
N ASP A 82 -18.39 8.02 -20.36
CA ASP A 82 -18.52 7.25 -19.11
C ASP A 82 -17.85 5.87 -19.21
N LEU A 83 -17.87 5.24 -20.39
CA LEU A 83 -17.13 4.01 -20.66
C LEU A 83 -15.62 4.25 -20.57
N LEU A 84 -15.14 5.33 -21.18
CA LEU A 84 -13.72 5.70 -21.16
C LEU A 84 -13.23 5.96 -19.72
N VAL A 85 -14.04 6.65 -18.90
CA VAL A 85 -13.77 6.85 -17.48
C VAL A 85 -13.79 5.53 -16.72
N ALA A 86 -14.76 4.65 -16.96
CA ALA A 86 -14.84 3.36 -16.28
C ALA A 86 -13.62 2.46 -16.59
N VAL A 87 -13.14 2.48 -17.84
CA VAL A 87 -11.89 1.81 -18.23
C VAL A 87 -10.71 2.41 -17.48
N GLY A 88 -10.50 3.73 -17.53
CA GLY A 88 -9.39 4.37 -16.80
C GLY A 88 -9.44 4.16 -15.29
N TYR A 89 -10.65 4.15 -14.71
CA TYR A 89 -10.82 3.88 -13.28
C TYR A 89 -10.50 2.42 -12.93
N GLY A 90 -10.92 1.47 -13.78
CA GLY A 90 -10.59 0.06 -13.62
C GLY A 90 -9.09 -0.23 -13.78
N GLU A 91 -8.38 0.57 -14.57
CA GLU A 91 -6.94 0.39 -14.82
C GLU A 91 -6.05 1.06 -13.78
N SER A 92 -6.38 2.28 -13.35
CA SER A 92 -5.47 3.03 -12.46
C SER A 92 -6.19 3.90 -11.44
N ARG A 93 -7.52 3.75 -11.28
CA ARG A 93 -8.35 4.68 -10.48
C ARG A 93 -8.20 6.14 -10.89
N LEU A 94 -7.87 6.37 -12.15
CA LEU A 94 -7.59 7.70 -12.71
C LEU A 94 -6.32 8.36 -12.16
N ASP A 95 -5.41 7.58 -11.59
CA ASP A 95 -4.06 8.02 -11.24
C ASP A 95 -3.10 7.78 -12.42
N GLY A 96 -2.32 8.80 -12.77
CA GLY A 96 -1.31 8.73 -13.83
C GLY A 96 0.06 8.23 -13.34
N HIS A 97 0.24 8.06 -12.03
CA HIS A 97 1.46 7.61 -11.35
C HIS A 97 2.73 8.34 -11.78
N ASP A 98 2.63 9.66 -12.00
CA ASP A 98 3.72 10.51 -12.49
C ASP A 98 4.43 9.94 -13.75
N GLY A 99 3.68 9.18 -14.56
CA GLY A 99 4.17 8.52 -15.76
C GLY A 99 5.14 7.36 -15.52
N GLN A 100 5.24 6.85 -14.29
CA GLN A 100 6.01 5.66 -13.99
C GLN A 100 5.30 4.40 -14.52
N PRO A 101 6.04 3.42 -15.05
CA PRO A 101 5.45 2.17 -15.52
C PRO A 101 4.97 1.30 -14.35
N SER A 102 3.88 0.58 -14.58
CA SER A 102 3.57 -0.64 -13.83
C SER A 102 4.52 -1.80 -14.20
N GLN A 103 4.46 -2.90 -13.46
CA GLN A 103 5.23 -4.12 -13.78
C GLN A 103 4.91 -4.67 -15.18
N ALA A 104 3.66 -4.52 -15.63
CA ALA A 104 3.24 -4.91 -16.97
C ALA A 104 3.75 -3.97 -18.08
N ARG A 105 4.49 -2.91 -17.71
CA ARG A 105 4.89 -1.79 -18.57
C ARG A 105 3.69 -1.00 -19.13
N GLY A 106 2.64 -0.89 -18.33
CA GLY A 106 1.51 0.02 -18.57
C GLY A 106 1.74 1.40 -17.95
N TYR A 107 1.29 2.46 -18.63
CA TYR A 107 1.55 3.86 -18.26
C TYR A 107 0.27 4.70 -18.18
N GLY A 108 0.24 5.63 -17.22
CA GLY A 108 -0.79 6.66 -17.09
C GLY A 108 -2.19 6.15 -16.75
N VAL A 109 -3.16 7.07 -16.79
CA VAL A 109 -4.57 6.86 -16.41
C VAL A 109 -5.27 5.71 -17.15
N MET A 110 -4.87 5.47 -18.39
CA MET A 110 -5.46 4.44 -19.24
C MET A 110 -4.59 3.17 -19.30
N HIS A 111 -3.50 3.11 -18.55
CA HIS A 111 -2.56 1.97 -18.52
C HIS A 111 -2.15 1.51 -19.93
N LEU A 112 -1.65 2.44 -20.75
CA LEU A 112 -1.19 2.11 -22.11
C LEU A 112 0.04 1.21 -22.01
N VAL A 113 -0.07 -0.02 -22.50
CA VAL A 113 0.89 -1.11 -22.29
C VAL A 113 1.89 -1.20 -23.44
N ASP A 114 3.16 -1.38 -23.08
CA ASP A 114 4.26 -1.68 -23.99
C ASP A 114 4.94 -2.98 -23.55
N ASN A 115 4.41 -4.13 -23.97
CA ASN A 115 5.06 -5.43 -23.78
C ASN A 115 4.81 -6.37 -24.98
N PRO A 116 5.55 -7.49 -25.11
CA PRO A 116 5.51 -8.33 -26.32
C PRO A 116 4.13 -8.90 -26.69
N GLU A 117 3.25 -9.12 -25.71
CA GLU A 117 1.93 -9.74 -25.90
C GLU A 117 0.80 -8.69 -25.97
N HIS A 118 1.02 -7.49 -25.43
CA HIS A 118 0.04 -6.42 -25.37
C HIS A 118 0.69 -5.04 -25.61
N ARG A 119 0.33 -4.40 -26.73
CA ARG A 119 0.99 -3.17 -27.25
C ARG A 119 0.00 -2.03 -27.47
N THR A 120 -0.80 -1.68 -26.46
CA THR A 120 -1.75 -0.56 -26.56
C THR A 120 -1.06 0.80 -26.61
N LEU A 121 0.16 0.95 -26.10
CA LEU A 121 0.94 2.17 -26.26
C LEU A 121 1.33 2.41 -27.73
N ASP A 122 1.75 1.37 -28.45
CA ASP A 122 2.07 1.46 -29.89
C ASP A 122 0.83 1.88 -30.68
N THR A 123 -0.31 1.20 -30.45
CA THR A 123 -1.58 1.55 -31.08
C THR A 123 -2.01 2.99 -30.75
N ALA A 124 -1.88 3.42 -29.49
CA ALA A 124 -2.17 4.80 -29.11
C ALA A 124 -1.27 5.81 -29.84
N ALA A 125 0.03 5.53 -29.98
CA ALA A 125 0.97 6.40 -30.70
C ALA A 125 0.64 6.48 -32.20
N GLU A 126 0.32 5.34 -32.83
CA GLU A 126 -0.06 5.27 -34.24
C GLU A 126 -1.35 6.03 -34.53
N GLU A 127 -2.40 5.82 -33.72
CA GLU A 127 -3.72 6.39 -33.95
C GLU A 127 -3.80 7.88 -33.60
N THR A 128 -3.11 8.32 -32.53
CA THR A 128 -3.11 9.75 -32.12
C THR A 128 -2.07 10.58 -32.85
N GLY A 129 -1.03 9.95 -33.42
CA GLY A 129 0.17 10.62 -33.94
C GLY A 129 1.05 11.26 -32.87
N LEU A 130 0.80 10.99 -31.58
CA LEU A 130 1.58 11.54 -30.47
C LEU A 130 2.82 10.68 -30.18
N PRO A 131 3.94 11.30 -29.78
CA PRO A 131 5.11 10.54 -29.33
C PRO A 131 4.77 9.71 -28.08
N GLU A 132 5.25 8.47 -28.00
CA GLU A 132 5.07 7.59 -26.82
C GLU A 132 5.47 8.29 -25.51
N ALA A 133 6.55 9.08 -25.52
CA ALA A 133 7.00 9.80 -24.33
C ALA A 133 5.92 10.74 -23.76
N ARG A 134 5.11 11.36 -24.63
CA ARG A 134 3.98 12.18 -24.22
C ARG A 134 2.85 11.30 -23.68
N LEU A 135 2.51 10.22 -24.38
CA LEU A 135 1.48 9.27 -23.95
C LEU A 135 1.81 8.61 -22.59
N ARG A 136 3.10 8.47 -22.24
CA ARG A 136 3.52 7.95 -20.94
C ARG A 136 3.36 8.94 -19.79
N GLN A 137 3.55 10.25 -20.03
CA GLN A 137 3.74 11.26 -18.96
C GLN A 137 2.58 12.26 -18.82
N ASP A 138 1.90 12.57 -19.92
CA ASP A 138 0.85 13.60 -19.96
C ASP A 138 -0.52 12.93 -19.82
N THR A 139 -1.25 13.26 -18.75
CA THR A 139 -2.55 12.67 -18.43
C THR A 139 -3.56 12.83 -19.55
N ALA A 140 -3.66 14.01 -20.15
CA ALA A 140 -4.64 14.26 -21.22
C ALA A 140 -4.26 13.50 -22.50
N ALA A 141 -2.97 13.47 -22.85
CA ALA A 141 -2.47 12.66 -23.96
C ALA A 141 -2.72 11.16 -23.73
N ASN A 142 -2.51 10.68 -22.51
CA ASN A 142 -2.74 9.28 -22.15
C ASN A 142 -4.23 8.90 -22.25
N ILE A 143 -5.14 9.75 -21.76
CA ILE A 143 -6.59 9.58 -21.90
C ILE A 143 -6.99 9.55 -23.38
N ARG A 144 -6.46 10.49 -24.17
CA ARG A 144 -6.64 10.53 -25.63
C ARG A 144 -6.14 9.25 -26.31
N GLY A 145 -4.99 8.73 -25.89
CA GLY A 145 -4.44 7.46 -26.37
C GLY A 145 -5.33 6.26 -26.03
N GLY A 146 -5.87 6.19 -24.81
CA GLY A 146 -6.81 5.13 -24.44
C GLY A 146 -8.10 5.15 -25.26
N ALA A 147 -8.63 6.35 -25.53
CA ALA A 147 -9.80 6.52 -26.41
C ALA A 147 -9.50 6.06 -27.84
N ALA A 148 -8.32 6.41 -28.37
CA ALA A 148 -7.86 5.98 -29.68
C ALA A 148 -7.75 4.46 -29.79
N VAL A 149 -7.18 3.79 -28.78
CA VAL A 149 -7.08 2.32 -28.74
C VAL A 149 -8.45 1.66 -28.72
N LEU A 150 -9.36 2.12 -27.85
CA LEU A 150 -10.73 1.60 -27.80
C LEU A 150 -11.42 1.75 -29.15
N ARG A 151 -11.26 2.92 -29.79
CA ARG A 151 -11.84 3.18 -31.09
C ARG A 151 -11.25 2.29 -32.19
N HIS A 152 -9.93 2.10 -32.19
CA HIS A 152 -9.25 1.16 -33.09
C HIS A 152 -9.82 -0.26 -32.95
N TYR A 153 -10.08 -0.72 -31.73
CA TYR A 153 -10.71 -2.04 -31.50
C TYR A 153 -12.17 -2.08 -31.95
N ALA A 154 -12.96 -1.05 -31.68
CA ALA A 154 -14.34 -0.96 -32.17
C ALA A 154 -14.41 -1.00 -33.71
N ASP A 155 -13.51 -0.29 -34.39
CA ASP A 155 -13.45 -0.28 -35.85
C ASP A 155 -12.98 -1.64 -36.40
N THR A 156 -12.01 -2.30 -35.74
CA THR A 156 -11.58 -3.67 -36.08
C THR A 156 -12.70 -4.69 -35.92
N LEU A 157 -13.59 -4.48 -34.95
CA LEU A 157 -14.79 -5.29 -34.72
C LEU A 157 -15.94 -4.94 -35.65
N GLY A 158 -15.83 -3.85 -36.42
CA GLY A 158 -16.82 -3.43 -37.41
C GLY A 158 -18.03 -2.70 -36.83
N LEU A 159 -17.94 -2.13 -35.62
CA LEU A 159 -19.05 -1.38 -35.02
C LEU A 159 -19.38 -0.15 -35.87
N SER A 160 -20.63 -0.04 -36.29
CA SER A 160 -21.17 1.12 -36.99
C SER A 160 -21.21 2.36 -36.09
N PRO A 161 -21.32 3.58 -36.66
CA PRO A 161 -21.51 4.79 -35.86
C PRO A 161 -22.74 4.74 -34.92
N GLY A 162 -23.81 4.05 -35.32
CA GLY A 162 -25.00 3.86 -34.49
C GLY A 162 -24.73 2.95 -33.30
N GLU A 163 -24.06 1.82 -33.52
CA GLU A 163 -23.65 0.90 -32.44
C GLU A 163 -22.65 1.57 -31.49
N ARG A 164 -21.72 2.39 -32.00
CA ARG A 164 -20.78 3.12 -31.13
C ARG A 164 -21.45 4.14 -30.21
N ALA A 165 -22.66 4.60 -30.53
CA ALA A 165 -23.44 5.46 -29.63
C ALA A 165 -24.11 4.67 -28.49
N ASP A 166 -24.26 3.35 -28.65
CA ASP A 166 -24.71 2.45 -27.59
C ASP A 166 -23.51 2.02 -26.76
N LEU A 167 -23.59 2.23 -25.45
CA LEU A 167 -22.53 1.82 -24.54
C LEU A 167 -22.37 0.29 -24.54
N ASP A 168 -23.47 -0.46 -24.63
CA ASP A 168 -23.47 -1.91 -24.45
C ASP A 168 -22.77 -2.65 -25.60
N ALA A 169 -22.73 -2.07 -26.80
CA ALA A 169 -22.04 -2.60 -27.97
C ALA A 169 -20.50 -2.60 -27.82
N TRP A 170 -19.94 -1.79 -26.92
CA TRP A 170 -18.49 -1.68 -26.75
C TRP A 170 -17.86 -2.85 -25.99
N TYR A 171 -18.67 -3.74 -25.41
CA TYR A 171 -18.17 -4.82 -24.56
C TYR A 171 -17.03 -5.62 -25.20
N PRO A 172 -17.09 -6.02 -26.50
CA PRO A 172 -16.01 -6.79 -27.09
C PRO A 172 -14.71 -5.99 -27.29
N ALA A 173 -14.80 -4.67 -27.47
CA ALA A 173 -13.64 -3.79 -27.56
C ALA A 173 -12.97 -3.61 -26.19
N VAL A 174 -13.77 -3.47 -25.12
CA VAL A 174 -13.28 -3.44 -23.73
C VAL A 174 -12.62 -4.76 -23.36
N ALA A 175 -13.24 -5.90 -23.67
CA ALA A 175 -12.66 -7.21 -23.40
C ALA A 175 -11.28 -7.39 -24.06
N ARG A 176 -11.13 -6.88 -25.29
CA ARG A 176 -9.84 -6.85 -26.00
C ARG A 176 -8.84 -5.89 -25.36
N TYR A 177 -9.28 -4.75 -24.84
CA TYR A 177 -8.44 -3.77 -24.15
C TYR A 177 -7.69 -4.35 -22.95
N GLY A 178 -8.28 -5.31 -22.23
CA GLY A 178 -7.59 -5.96 -21.10
C GLY A 178 -6.41 -6.87 -21.49
N GLY A 179 -6.22 -7.16 -22.78
CA GLY A 179 -5.06 -7.89 -23.29
C GLY A 179 -5.00 -9.38 -22.94
N ALA A 180 -6.08 -9.97 -22.41
CA ALA A 180 -6.13 -11.39 -22.09
C ALA A 180 -6.32 -12.25 -23.35
N THR A 181 -5.63 -13.38 -23.43
CA THR A 181 -5.69 -14.30 -24.59
C THR A 181 -6.86 -15.28 -24.52
N GLU A 182 -7.36 -15.58 -23.32
CA GLU A 182 -8.50 -16.47 -23.09
C GLU A 182 -9.80 -15.66 -22.93
N ASP A 183 -10.86 -16.09 -23.63
CA ASP A 183 -12.16 -15.39 -23.64
C ASP A 183 -12.77 -15.26 -22.23
N ALA A 184 -12.58 -16.26 -21.36
CA ALA A 184 -13.09 -16.21 -19.99
C ALA A 184 -12.37 -15.14 -19.14
N THR A 185 -11.07 -14.95 -19.35
CA THR A 185 -10.28 -13.90 -18.67
C THR A 185 -10.57 -12.52 -19.25
N ALA A 186 -10.70 -12.40 -20.57
CA ALA A 186 -11.11 -11.16 -21.23
C ALA A 186 -12.50 -10.70 -20.73
N ARG A 187 -13.40 -11.66 -20.52
CA ARG A 187 -14.72 -11.44 -19.93
C ARG A 187 -14.63 -10.90 -18.50
N LEU A 188 -13.71 -11.39 -17.65
CA LEU A 188 -13.53 -10.87 -16.29
C LEU A 188 -13.23 -9.37 -16.29
N TYR A 189 -12.36 -8.92 -17.19
CA TYR A 189 -12.00 -7.52 -17.32
C TYR A 189 -13.20 -6.68 -17.76
N ALA A 190 -13.86 -7.08 -18.85
CA ALA A 190 -15.01 -6.33 -19.37
C ALA A 190 -16.20 -6.33 -18.40
N ASP A 191 -16.52 -7.45 -17.74
CA ASP A 191 -17.57 -7.48 -16.72
C ASP A 191 -17.25 -6.50 -15.57
N ALA A 192 -15.98 -6.38 -15.13
CA ALA A 192 -15.60 -5.41 -14.09
C ALA A 192 -15.81 -3.95 -14.51
N VAL A 193 -15.45 -3.59 -15.75
CA VAL A 193 -15.70 -2.23 -16.28
C VAL A 193 -17.20 -1.93 -16.35
N TYR A 194 -18.01 -2.91 -16.76
CA TYR A 194 -19.46 -2.75 -16.83
C TYR A 194 -20.14 -2.72 -15.45
N GLU A 195 -19.57 -3.37 -14.45
CA GLU A 195 -19.99 -3.20 -13.05
C GLU A 195 -19.71 -1.78 -12.54
N LEU A 196 -18.56 -1.19 -12.88
CA LEU A 196 -18.27 0.22 -12.57
C LEU A 196 -19.28 1.19 -13.21
N LEU A 197 -19.69 0.93 -14.46
CA LEU A 197 -20.74 1.69 -15.13
C LEU A 197 -22.10 1.52 -14.45
N ARG A 198 -22.40 0.30 -14.02
CA ARG A 198 -23.64 -0.02 -13.32
C ARG A 198 -23.74 0.71 -11.99
N ASP A 199 -22.66 0.67 -11.23
CA ASP A 199 -22.62 1.13 -9.84
C ASP A 199 -22.22 2.61 -9.73
N GLY A 200 -21.68 3.18 -10.81
CA GLY A 200 -21.18 4.55 -10.90
C GLY A 200 -19.74 4.68 -10.39
N VAL A 201 -19.08 5.77 -10.81
CA VAL A 201 -17.72 6.12 -10.39
C VAL A 201 -17.73 7.50 -9.76
N ARG A 202 -17.04 7.68 -8.64
CA ARG A 202 -16.75 8.98 -8.05
C ARG A 202 -15.32 8.98 -7.56
N ALA A 203 -14.42 9.64 -8.28
CA ALA A 203 -13.00 9.59 -8.06
C ALA A 203 -12.43 11.01 -7.93
N PRO A 204 -11.88 11.40 -6.76
CA PRO A 204 -11.06 12.61 -6.69
C PRO A 204 -9.78 12.40 -7.51
N VAL A 205 -9.38 13.42 -8.27
CA VAL A 205 -8.16 13.42 -9.09
C VAL A 205 -7.32 14.66 -8.79
N ASP A 206 -6.08 14.64 -9.27
CA ASP A 206 -5.16 15.77 -9.10
C ASP A 206 -5.74 17.08 -9.62
N GLY A 207 -5.37 18.19 -8.97
CA GLY A 207 -5.93 19.51 -9.26
C GLY A 207 -7.25 19.81 -8.54
N GLY A 208 -7.71 18.93 -7.64
CA GLY A 208 -8.89 19.15 -6.79
C GLY A 208 -10.22 18.90 -7.50
N GLU A 209 -10.17 18.27 -8.67
CA GLU A 209 -11.32 17.86 -9.45
C GLU A 209 -11.88 16.53 -8.94
N THR A 210 -13.16 16.27 -9.19
CA THR A 210 -13.76 14.94 -9.02
C THR A 210 -14.33 14.50 -10.36
N VAL A 211 -13.89 13.33 -10.83
CA VAL A 211 -14.46 12.68 -12.01
C VAL A 211 -15.62 11.81 -11.55
N GLU A 212 -16.79 12.02 -12.18
CA GLU A 212 -18.02 11.30 -11.83
C GLU A 212 -18.60 10.58 -13.06
N VAL A 213 -19.14 9.39 -12.82
CA VAL A 213 -20.00 8.62 -13.72
C VAL A 213 -21.24 8.25 -12.91
N ALA A 214 -22.41 8.66 -13.38
CA ALA A 214 -23.65 8.33 -12.70
C ALA A 214 -23.95 6.82 -12.86
N PRO A 215 -24.44 6.15 -11.80
CA PRO A 215 -24.88 4.76 -11.90
C PRO A 215 -25.99 4.62 -12.95
N ARG A 216 -25.93 3.57 -13.78
CA ARG A 216 -26.93 3.33 -14.84
C ARG A 216 -27.18 1.85 -15.07
N ALA A 217 -28.34 1.50 -15.61
CA ALA A 217 -28.52 0.15 -16.13
C ALA A 217 -27.61 -0.08 -17.34
N VAL A 218 -27.01 -1.28 -17.41
CA VAL A 218 -26.20 -1.76 -18.54
C VAL A 218 -26.67 -3.16 -18.94
N ALA A 219 -26.64 -3.45 -20.24
CA ALA A 219 -27.00 -4.73 -20.83
C ALA A 219 -25.92 -5.16 -21.83
N PRO A 220 -24.69 -5.45 -21.37
CA PRO A 220 -23.51 -5.63 -22.23
C PRO A 220 -23.72 -6.65 -23.35
N GLU A 221 -23.42 -6.24 -24.58
CA GLU A 221 -23.46 -7.09 -25.76
C GLU A 221 -22.19 -7.97 -25.83
N ARG A 222 -22.20 -9.05 -25.05
CA ARG A 222 -21.00 -9.88 -24.85
C ARG A 222 -20.44 -10.54 -26.11
N GLY A 223 -21.21 -10.65 -27.19
CA GLY A 223 -20.76 -11.27 -28.44
C GLY A 223 -20.14 -12.66 -28.20
N ARG A 224 -18.93 -12.89 -28.74
CA ARG A 224 -18.18 -14.17 -28.57
C ARG A 224 -17.92 -14.53 -27.10
N TYR A 225 -17.90 -13.55 -26.20
CA TYR A 225 -17.64 -13.77 -24.78
C TYR A 225 -18.88 -14.23 -24.02
N ALA A 226 -20.07 -14.23 -24.63
CA ALA A 226 -21.30 -14.71 -24.00
C ALA A 226 -21.20 -16.19 -23.62
N ASP A 227 -20.59 -16.99 -24.50
CA ASP A 227 -20.40 -18.43 -24.34
C ASP A 227 -19.12 -18.78 -23.57
N ALA A 228 -18.28 -17.79 -23.26
CA ALA A 228 -17.16 -17.98 -22.35
C ALA A 228 -17.74 -18.36 -20.99
N GLY A 229 -17.61 -19.65 -20.64
CA GLY A 229 -18.12 -20.20 -19.39
C GLY A 229 -17.61 -19.42 -18.19
N PRO A 230 -18.28 -19.52 -17.02
CA PRO A 230 -17.77 -18.89 -15.82
C PRO A 230 -16.34 -19.36 -15.59
N VAL A 231 -15.46 -18.42 -15.24
CA VAL A 231 -14.10 -18.77 -14.83
C VAL A 231 -14.21 -19.83 -13.74
N ALA A 232 -13.47 -20.93 -13.93
CA ALA A 232 -13.51 -22.05 -13.00
C ALA A 232 -13.21 -21.53 -11.59
N LEU A 233 -13.81 -22.13 -10.56
CA LEU A 233 -13.43 -21.80 -9.19
C LEU A 233 -12.13 -22.51 -8.83
N SER A 234 -11.35 -21.89 -7.95
CA SER A 234 -10.17 -22.49 -7.36
C SER A 234 -10.54 -23.77 -6.61
N GLN A 235 -9.69 -24.80 -6.75
CA GLN A 235 -9.82 -26.05 -6.00
C GLN A 235 -9.19 -25.93 -4.60
N ASP A 236 -8.25 -25.00 -4.43
CA ASP A 236 -7.48 -24.82 -3.20
C ASP A 236 -8.17 -23.85 -2.25
N TYR A 237 -8.81 -22.81 -2.79
CA TYR A 237 -9.62 -21.84 -2.06
C TYR A 237 -10.93 -21.56 -2.83
N PRO A 238 -12.02 -22.31 -2.57
CA PRO A 238 -13.25 -22.27 -3.37
C PRO A 238 -13.87 -20.89 -3.67
N PRO A 239 -13.76 -19.87 -2.79
CA PRO A 239 -14.24 -18.53 -3.10
C PRO A 239 -13.47 -17.82 -4.23
N ALA A 240 -12.24 -18.23 -4.54
CA ALA A 240 -11.45 -17.61 -5.61
C ALA A 240 -11.81 -18.14 -6.99
N ARG A 241 -11.66 -17.28 -8.00
CA ARG A 241 -11.61 -17.68 -9.42
C ARG A 241 -10.28 -18.38 -9.72
N TRP A 242 -10.24 -19.18 -10.79
CA TRP A 242 -9.05 -19.87 -11.29
C TRP A 242 -8.72 -19.39 -12.70
N VAL A 243 -7.62 -18.63 -12.82
CA VAL A 243 -7.09 -18.15 -14.09
C VAL A 243 -5.60 -18.48 -14.12
N PRO A 244 -5.18 -19.57 -14.78
CA PRO A 244 -3.80 -20.05 -14.67
C PRO A 244 -2.79 -19.07 -15.24
N ALA A 245 -1.68 -18.88 -14.53
CA ALA A 245 -0.46 -18.32 -15.08
C ALA A 245 0.12 -19.24 -16.17
N HIS A 246 0.93 -18.68 -17.06
CA HIS A 246 1.63 -19.47 -18.07
C HIS A 246 2.52 -20.52 -17.39
N SER A 247 2.55 -21.75 -17.90
CA SER A 247 3.30 -22.88 -17.31
C SER A 247 4.81 -22.66 -17.25
N GLY A 248 5.33 -21.69 -18.02
CA GLY A 248 6.73 -21.23 -17.97
C GLY A 248 7.06 -20.21 -16.87
N ASN A 249 6.07 -19.78 -16.07
CA ASN A 249 6.22 -18.75 -15.03
C ASN A 249 6.21 -19.31 -13.60
N TYR A 250 6.14 -20.63 -13.44
CA TYR A 250 6.19 -21.33 -12.15
C TYR A 250 6.84 -22.70 -12.31
N SER A 251 7.18 -23.36 -11.20
CA SER A 251 7.67 -24.74 -11.21
C SER A 251 6.58 -25.69 -10.73
N ALA A 252 6.34 -26.78 -11.45
CA ALA A 252 5.41 -27.82 -11.01
C ALA A 252 5.93 -28.52 -9.74
N GLY A 253 5.05 -28.73 -8.75
CA GLY A 253 5.38 -29.29 -7.46
C GLY A 253 6.07 -28.30 -6.50
N ARG A 254 6.36 -28.79 -5.29
CA ARG A 254 7.13 -28.05 -4.27
C ARG A 254 8.35 -28.83 -3.81
N THR A 255 9.39 -28.10 -3.42
CA THR A 255 10.62 -28.65 -2.83
C THR A 255 10.65 -28.52 -1.30
N GLN A 256 9.76 -27.71 -0.73
CA GLN A 256 9.59 -27.52 0.72
C GLN A 256 8.10 -27.47 1.07
N PRO A 257 7.72 -27.82 2.32
CA PRO A 257 6.35 -27.64 2.79
C PRO A 257 5.98 -26.15 2.80
N ILE A 258 4.68 -25.88 2.61
CA ILE A 258 4.14 -24.52 2.78
C ILE A 258 4.18 -24.19 4.27
N SER A 259 4.93 -23.16 4.64
CA SER A 259 5.07 -22.71 6.02
C SER A 259 4.93 -21.19 6.16
N ALA A 260 4.66 -20.46 5.08
CA ALA A 260 4.53 -19.01 5.12
C ALA A 260 3.57 -18.46 4.06
N VAL A 261 3.06 -17.26 4.30
CA VAL A 261 2.34 -16.43 3.32
C VAL A 261 3.12 -15.15 3.11
N VAL A 262 3.35 -14.76 1.85
CA VAL A 262 4.04 -13.52 1.51
C VAL A 262 3.04 -12.55 0.87
N ILE A 263 2.93 -11.36 1.43
CA ILE A 263 2.08 -10.26 0.96
C ILE A 263 2.89 -9.38 0.02
N HIS A 264 2.35 -9.16 -1.17
CA HIS A 264 2.90 -8.33 -2.23
C HIS A 264 1.91 -7.22 -2.60
N VAL A 265 2.44 -6.16 -3.21
CA VAL A 265 1.65 -5.14 -3.92
C VAL A 265 2.12 -5.10 -5.38
N THR A 266 1.17 -5.21 -6.30
CA THR A 266 1.43 -5.45 -7.74
C THR A 266 2.19 -4.32 -8.44
N GLN A 267 2.08 -3.09 -7.93
CA GLN A 267 2.47 -1.87 -8.65
C GLN A 267 1.74 -1.79 -10.01
N GLY A 268 0.43 -2.05 -10.01
CA GLY A 268 -0.40 -2.16 -11.20
C GLY A 268 -1.83 -2.64 -10.93
N SER A 269 -2.64 -2.75 -11.98
CA SER A 269 -4.04 -3.21 -11.91
C SER A 269 -4.17 -4.71 -11.67
N TYR A 270 -5.34 -5.13 -11.17
CA TYR A 270 -5.71 -6.52 -10.94
C TYR A 270 -5.65 -7.35 -12.22
N ALA A 271 -6.28 -6.85 -13.29
CA ALA A 271 -6.28 -7.51 -14.58
C ALA A 271 -4.90 -7.49 -15.23
N GLY A 272 -4.17 -6.38 -15.10
CA GLY A 272 -2.79 -6.25 -15.56
C GLY A 272 -1.86 -7.29 -14.92
N ALA A 273 -1.99 -7.55 -13.61
CA ALA A 273 -1.21 -8.58 -12.91
C ALA A 273 -1.52 -9.99 -13.43
N ILE A 274 -2.81 -10.33 -13.60
CA ILE A 274 -3.23 -11.64 -14.14
C ILE A 274 -2.72 -11.83 -15.57
N SER A 275 -2.90 -10.83 -16.45
CA SER A 275 -2.40 -10.85 -17.83
C SER A 275 -0.87 -10.99 -17.88
N TRP A 276 -0.15 -10.28 -17.00
CA TRP A 276 1.30 -10.39 -16.90
C TRP A 276 1.75 -11.80 -16.52
N PHE A 277 1.05 -12.48 -15.61
CA PHE A 277 1.35 -13.87 -15.26
C PHE A 277 1.04 -14.87 -16.39
N GLN A 278 0.19 -14.50 -17.36
CA GLN A 278 -0.06 -15.28 -18.57
C GLN A 278 0.97 -15.04 -19.68
N ASN A 279 1.81 -14.00 -19.56
CA ASN A 279 2.87 -13.73 -20.52
C ASN A 279 4.08 -14.66 -20.30
N PRO A 280 4.45 -15.54 -21.27
CA PRO A 280 5.58 -16.46 -21.12
C PRO A 280 6.95 -15.77 -20.94
N ALA A 281 7.08 -14.50 -21.36
CA ALA A 281 8.29 -13.72 -21.20
C ALA A 281 8.44 -13.11 -19.79
N ALA A 282 7.36 -13.07 -18.99
CA ALA A 282 7.35 -12.42 -17.68
C ALA A 282 8.28 -13.11 -16.67
N ARG A 283 8.35 -14.45 -16.69
CA ARG A 283 9.19 -15.26 -15.79
C ARG A 283 8.97 -14.92 -14.31
N VAL A 284 7.73 -14.59 -13.95
CA VAL A 284 7.27 -14.25 -12.60
C VAL A 284 5.80 -14.68 -12.46
N SER A 285 5.40 -15.07 -11.27
CA SER A 285 4.00 -15.41 -10.94
C SER A 285 3.77 -15.34 -9.44
N ALA A 286 2.53 -15.10 -9.01
CA ALA A 286 2.07 -15.34 -7.65
C ALA A 286 1.00 -16.44 -7.62
N HIS A 287 0.60 -16.88 -6.43
CA HIS A 287 -0.44 -17.88 -6.30
C HIS A 287 -1.83 -17.25 -6.36
N TYR A 288 -2.00 -16.06 -5.79
CA TYR A 288 -3.27 -15.34 -5.76
C TYR A 288 -3.09 -13.85 -6.07
N VAL A 289 -4.10 -13.24 -6.69
CA VAL A 289 -4.23 -11.79 -6.92
C VAL A 289 -5.54 -11.32 -6.30
N ILE A 290 -5.51 -10.16 -5.61
CA ILE A 290 -6.65 -9.59 -4.88
C ILE A 290 -6.95 -8.20 -5.43
N ARG A 291 -8.22 -7.97 -5.83
CA ARG A 291 -8.70 -6.71 -6.38
C ARG A 291 -8.99 -5.70 -5.27
N SER A 292 -8.61 -4.46 -5.51
CA SER A 292 -8.72 -3.37 -4.55
C SER A 292 -10.16 -2.88 -4.38
N SER A 293 -10.96 -2.78 -5.44
CA SER A 293 -12.30 -2.18 -5.36
C SER A 293 -13.29 -2.98 -4.50
N ASP A 294 -13.28 -4.30 -4.59
CA ASP A 294 -14.29 -5.18 -4.01
C ASP A 294 -13.74 -6.44 -3.32
N GLY A 295 -12.42 -6.65 -3.35
CA GLY A 295 -11.78 -7.80 -2.74
C GLY A 295 -11.92 -9.10 -3.53
N GLU A 296 -12.25 -9.06 -4.83
CA GLU A 296 -12.25 -10.26 -5.68
C GLU A 296 -10.89 -10.97 -5.63
N VAL A 297 -10.90 -12.30 -5.51
CA VAL A 297 -9.68 -13.13 -5.42
C VAL A 297 -9.58 -14.04 -6.63
N THR A 298 -8.45 -14.02 -7.33
CA THR A 298 -8.13 -14.98 -8.41
C THR A 298 -6.89 -15.76 -8.04
N GLN A 299 -6.97 -17.09 -8.09
CA GLN A 299 -5.83 -17.99 -8.01
C GLN A 299 -5.22 -18.18 -9.40
N THR A 300 -3.90 -17.99 -9.50
CA THR A 300 -3.12 -18.06 -10.74
C THR A 300 -2.12 -19.20 -10.77
N VAL A 301 -1.69 -19.72 -9.61
CA VAL A 301 -0.86 -20.93 -9.49
C VAL A 301 -1.44 -21.80 -8.39
N ARG A 302 -1.46 -23.13 -8.60
CA ARG A 302 -1.95 -24.08 -7.58
C ARG A 302 -1.06 -24.02 -6.35
N ASP A 303 -1.64 -24.22 -5.17
CA ASP A 303 -0.84 -24.25 -3.93
C ASP A 303 0.22 -25.37 -3.97
N ALA A 304 -0.08 -26.47 -4.66
CA ALA A 304 0.80 -27.62 -4.85
C ALA A 304 2.00 -27.34 -5.77
N ASP A 305 1.99 -26.23 -6.51
CA ASP A 305 3.08 -25.79 -7.38
C ASP A 305 3.84 -24.62 -6.75
N THR A 306 5.01 -24.29 -7.28
CA THR A 306 5.87 -23.22 -6.77
C THR A 306 5.81 -22.00 -7.68
N ALA A 307 5.00 -21.00 -7.32
CA ALA A 307 5.02 -19.70 -8.00
C ALA A 307 6.36 -18.97 -7.81
N TRP A 308 6.70 -18.07 -8.73
CA TRP A 308 7.96 -17.32 -8.71
C TRP A 308 7.71 -15.87 -8.29
N HIS A 309 7.65 -15.60 -6.98
CA HIS A 309 7.24 -14.30 -6.44
C HIS A 309 8.20 -13.67 -5.40
N ALA A 310 8.99 -14.47 -4.68
CA ALA A 310 9.77 -14.01 -3.52
C ALA A 310 11.16 -14.63 -3.43
N ARG A 311 11.80 -14.95 -4.56
CA ARG A 311 13.17 -15.52 -4.62
C ARG A 311 13.33 -16.76 -3.72
N SER A 312 14.06 -16.63 -2.60
CA SER A 312 14.29 -17.70 -1.61
C SER A 312 12.97 -18.16 -0.97
N GLY A 313 11.99 -17.26 -0.86
CA GLY A 313 10.65 -17.49 -0.34
C GLY A 313 9.80 -18.43 -1.19
N ASN A 314 10.11 -18.59 -2.49
CA ASN A 314 9.26 -19.35 -3.43
C ASN A 314 8.99 -20.78 -2.92
N ALA A 315 10.03 -21.46 -2.44
CA ALA A 315 9.94 -22.88 -2.11
C ALA A 315 8.96 -23.19 -0.98
N TYR A 316 8.85 -22.31 0.03
CA TYR A 316 8.12 -22.58 1.28
C TYR A 316 6.90 -21.68 1.50
N SER A 317 6.57 -20.78 0.56
CA SER A 317 5.49 -19.82 0.78
C SER A 317 4.43 -19.76 -0.32
N ILE A 318 3.27 -19.21 0.04
CA ILE A 318 2.21 -18.81 -0.87
C ILE A 318 2.25 -17.29 -1.01
N GLY A 319 2.42 -16.80 -2.24
CA GLY A 319 2.43 -15.37 -2.58
C GLY A 319 1.06 -14.81 -2.95
N LEU A 320 0.68 -13.70 -2.31
CA LEU A 320 -0.57 -12.96 -2.53
C LEU A 320 -0.25 -11.55 -3.05
N GLU A 321 -0.69 -11.26 -4.26
CA GLU A 321 -0.54 -9.96 -4.93
C GLU A 321 -1.76 -9.08 -4.71
N HIS A 322 -1.55 -7.87 -4.19
CA HIS A 322 -2.62 -6.90 -3.95
C HIS A 322 -2.55 -5.80 -5.00
N GLU A 323 -3.65 -5.62 -5.75
CA GLU A 323 -3.79 -4.53 -6.71
C GLU A 323 -3.51 -3.18 -6.05
N GLY A 324 -2.57 -2.42 -6.63
CA GLY A 324 -2.35 -1.03 -6.26
C GLY A 324 -0.89 -0.62 -6.25
N TRP A 325 -0.63 0.50 -5.56
CA TRP A 325 0.68 1.13 -5.46
C TRP A 325 1.08 1.35 -4.00
N VAL A 326 2.32 1.00 -3.66
CA VAL A 326 2.82 1.03 -2.27
C VAL A 326 2.80 2.42 -1.62
N ASN A 327 2.84 3.49 -2.44
CA ASN A 327 2.90 4.87 -1.98
C ASN A 327 1.53 5.55 -1.87
N ASP A 328 0.44 4.89 -2.28
CA ASP A 328 -0.91 5.44 -2.22
C ASP A 328 -1.83 4.59 -1.33
N PRO A 329 -2.16 5.07 -0.11
CA PRO A 329 -3.00 4.31 0.82
C PRO A 329 -4.45 4.11 0.35
N ALA A 330 -4.94 4.85 -0.66
CA ALA A 330 -6.29 4.68 -1.17
C ALA A 330 -6.52 3.29 -1.79
N TRP A 331 -5.45 2.62 -2.24
CA TRP A 331 -5.49 1.25 -2.78
C TRP A 331 -5.72 0.17 -1.72
N PHE A 332 -5.46 0.45 -0.45
CA PHE A 332 -5.62 -0.55 0.61
C PHE A 332 -7.02 -0.49 1.23
N THR A 333 -8.01 -0.89 0.44
CA THR A 333 -9.43 -0.81 0.82
C THR A 333 -9.81 -1.86 1.86
N ASP A 334 -10.93 -1.61 2.54
CA ASP A 334 -11.52 -2.57 3.49
C ASP A 334 -11.94 -3.89 2.85
N ALA A 335 -12.40 -3.86 1.60
CA ALA A 335 -12.78 -5.07 0.87
C ALA A 335 -11.54 -5.93 0.57
N MET A 336 -10.46 -5.32 0.06
CA MET A 336 -9.19 -6.00 -0.19
C MET A 336 -8.63 -6.64 1.09
N TYR A 337 -8.50 -5.85 2.18
CA TYR A 337 -7.97 -6.36 3.44
C TYR A 337 -8.77 -7.56 3.95
N ARG A 338 -10.11 -7.51 3.89
CA ARG A 338 -10.96 -8.61 4.37
C ARG A 338 -10.82 -9.87 3.53
N SER A 339 -10.85 -9.75 2.20
CA SER A 339 -10.73 -10.91 1.31
C SER A 339 -9.35 -11.56 1.40
N SER A 340 -8.30 -10.74 1.40
CA SER A 340 -6.93 -11.22 1.57
C SER A 340 -6.74 -11.90 2.93
N ALA A 341 -7.24 -11.31 4.01
CA ALA A 341 -7.12 -11.89 5.34
C ALA A 341 -7.92 -13.20 5.48
N ALA A 342 -9.10 -13.31 4.84
CA ALA A 342 -9.87 -14.55 4.80
C ALA A 342 -9.12 -15.66 4.05
N LEU A 343 -8.48 -15.34 2.92
CA LEU A 343 -7.61 -16.26 2.19
C LEU A 343 -6.42 -16.69 3.06
N THR A 344 -5.70 -15.74 3.65
CA THR A 344 -4.53 -16.04 4.51
C THR A 344 -4.91 -16.89 5.72
N ARG A 345 -6.07 -16.64 6.35
CA ARG A 345 -6.59 -17.51 7.41
C ARG A 345 -6.83 -18.93 6.91
N HIS A 346 -7.48 -19.08 5.75
CA HIS A 346 -7.73 -20.39 5.14
C HIS A 346 -6.42 -21.15 4.84
N LEU A 347 -5.44 -20.47 4.25
CA LEU A 347 -4.12 -21.04 3.98
C LEU A 347 -3.42 -21.47 5.28
N ALA A 348 -3.48 -20.62 6.31
CA ALA A 348 -2.90 -20.91 7.61
C ALA A 348 -3.54 -22.12 8.28
N ASP A 349 -4.87 -22.21 8.27
CA ASP A 349 -5.61 -23.36 8.82
C ASP A 349 -5.33 -24.64 8.03
N ARG A 350 -5.24 -24.55 6.71
CA ARG A 350 -5.01 -25.70 5.81
C ARG A 350 -3.61 -26.27 5.95
N TYR A 351 -2.59 -25.42 6.03
CA TYR A 351 -1.17 -25.86 6.03
C TYR A 351 -0.53 -25.82 7.42
N GLY A 352 -1.27 -25.42 8.46
CA GLY A 352 -0.74 -25.32 9.82
C GLY A 352 0.25 -24.19 10.01
N ILE A 353 0.11 -23.10 9.25
CA ILE A 353 0.96 -21.92 9.34
C ILE A 353 0.58 -21.14 10.61
N PRO A 354 1.52 -20.83 11.52
CA PRO A 354 1.26 -19.91 12.61
C PRO A 354 0.76 -18.57 12.10
N LYS A 355 -0.32 -18.04 12.68
CA LYS A 355 -0.88 -16.75 12.28
C LYS A 355 -0.17 -15.61 13.02
N ASP A 356 1.11 -15.45 12.73
CA ASP A 356 2.00 -14.43 13.30
C ASP A 356 2.84 -13.75 12.19
N ARG A 357 3.64 -12.74 12.58
CA ARG A 357 4.48 -11.97 11.66
C ARG A 357 5.80 -12.65 11.29
N GLU A 358 6.12 -13.81 11.86
CA GLU A 358 7.26 -14.61 11.43
C GLU A 358 6.90 -15.46 10.18
N HIS A 359 5.62 -15.78 10.02
CA HIS A 359 5.14 -16.68 8.95
C HIS A 359 4.20 -15.99 7.95
N ILE A 360 3.53 -14.90 8.34
CA ILE A 360 2.78 -14.04 7.42
C ILE A 360 3.61 -12.76 7.30
N VAL A 361 4.33 -12.63 6.18
CA VAL A 361 5.38 -11.62 5.96
C VAL A 361 5.09 -10.78 4.72
N GLY A 362 5.66 -9.59 4.65
CA GLY A 362 5.76 -8.81 3.41
C GLY A 362 6.92 -9.30 2.56
N HIS A 363 6.90 -8.99 1.27
CA HIS A 363 8.01 -9.32 0.38
C HIS A 363 9.35 -8.73 0.86
N VAL A 364 9.32 -7.49 1.37
CA VAL A 364 10.48 -6.80 1.95
C VAL A 364 11.14 -7.54 3.13
N GLU A 365 10.41 -8.45 3.79
CA GLU A 365 10.90 -9.22 4.94
C GLU A 365 11.48 -10.59 4.53
N VAL A 366 11.30 -11.00 3.27
CA VAL A 366 11.82 -12.29 2.78
C VAL A 366 13.34 -12.20 2.58
N PRO A 367 14.15 -13.12 3.13
CA PRO A 367 15.60 -13.03 3.04
C PRO A 367 16.14 -12.99 1.59
N GLY A 368 16.96 -11.97 1.29
CA GLY A 368 17.59 -11.81 -0.02
C GLY A 368 16.68 -11.23 -1.10
N ASN A 369 15.57 -10.59 -0.71
CA ASN A 369 14.77 -9.76 -1.61
C ASN A 369 15.45 -8.40 -1.87
N ASP A 370 15.05 -7.75 -2.97
CA ASP A 370 15.45 -6.41 -3.42
C ASP A 370 14.24 -5.48 -3.60
N HIS A 371 13.12 -5.86 -2.98
CA HIS A 371 11.81 -5.24 -3.12
C HIS A 371 11.40 -4.53 -1.82
N THR A 372 10.43 -3.61 -1.90
CA THR A 372 9.98 -2.80 -0.75
C THR A 372 8.51 -3.00 -0.41
N ASP A 373 7.78 -3.80 -1.19
CA ASP A 373 6.37 -4.09 -0.97
C ASP A 373 6.14 -5.01 0.26
N PRO A 374 4.99 -4.88 0.95
CA PRO A 374 3.80 -4.09 0.60
C PRO A 374 3.90 -2.58 0.90
N GLY A 375 5.05 -2.11 1.40
CA GLY A 375 5.32 -0.70 1.61
C GLY A 375 4.76 -0.12 2.90
N PRO A 376 5.03 1.18 3.18
CA PRO A 376 4.77 1.80 4.48
C PRO A 376 3.28 2.03 4.76
N ASN A 377 2.44 1.98 3.74
CA ASN A 377 0.99 2.22 3.85
C ASN A 377 0.18 0.93 4.13
N TRP A 378 0.84 -0.23 4.14
CA TRP A 378 0.20 -1.48 4.52
C TRP A 378 0.03 -1.57 6.04
N ASP A 379 -1.22 -1.65 6.48
CA ASP A 379 -1.62 -1.71 7.88
C ASP A 379 -1.57 -3.17 8.38
N TRP A 380 -0.38 -3.58 8.81
CA TRP A 380 -0.14 -4.92 9.34
C TRP A 380 -0.99 -5.27 10.55
N ASP A 381 -1.20 -4.31 11.46
CA ASP A 381 -2.02 -4.51 12.66
C ASP A 381 -3.45 -4.88 12.27
N ARG A 382 -4.05 -4.09 11.36
CA ARG A 382 -5.39 -4.37 10.81
C ARG A 382 -5.42 -5.69 10.06
N TYR A 383 -4.42 -5.96 9.23
CA TYR A 383 -4.41 -7.17 8.41
C TYR A 383 -4.39 -8.43 9.27
N MET A 384 -3.47 -8.49 10.24
CA MET A 384 -3.32 -9.64 11.12
C MET A 384 -4.51 -9.80 12.07
N GLU A 385 -5.13 -8.68 12.51
CA GLU A 385 -6.41 -8.70 13.22
C GLU A 385 -7.49 -9.41 12.37
N LEU A 386 -7.60 -9.06 11.09
CA LEU A 386 -8.59 -9.67 10.18
C LEU A 386 -8.29 -11.15 9.87
N VAL A 387 -7.01 -11.55 9.85
CA VAL A 387 -6.59 -12.95 9.70
C VAL A 387 -7.05 -13.79 10.92
N GLY A 388 -7.27 -13.15 12.07
CA GLY A 388 -7.53 -13.85 13.32
C GLY A 388 -6.26 -14.45 13.92
N GLY A 389 -5.12 -13.87 13.58
CA GLY A 389 -3.83 -14.15 14.18
C GLY A 389 -3.55 -13.26 15.38
N ASP A 390 -2.50 -13.60 16.12
CA ASP A 390 -1.83 -12.60 16.92
C ASP A 390 -1.12 -11.68 15.90
N PRO A 391 -1.35 -10.35 15.87
CA PRO A 391 -0.55 -9.45 15.02
C PRO A 391 0.95 -9.51 15.29
N GLY A 392 1.36 -10.33 16.26
CA GLY A 392 2.61 -10.21 16.95
C GLY A 392 2.46 -9.04 17.92
N GLU A 393 3.14 -9.12 19.06
CA GLU A 393 3.73 -7.86 19.50
C GLU A 393 4.54 -7.31 18.32
N PRO A 394 4.44 -6.02 18.02
CA PRO A 394 5.25 -5.33 17.02
C PRO A 394 6.59 -6.02 16.71
N GLY A 395 6.61 -6.88 15.71
CA GLY A 395 7.56 -8.00 15.71
C GLY A 395 8.89 -7.71 15.05
N GLU A 396 9.39 -6.48 15.08
CA GLU A 396 10.85 -6.34 14.97
C GLU A 396 11.47 -7.03 16.20
N PRO A 397 12.52 -7.86 16.04
CA PRO A 397 13.32 -8.29 17.17
C PRO A 397 13.78 -7.08 17.99
N GLY A 398 13.16 -6.84 19.15
CA GLY A 398 13.48 -5.72 20.04
C GLY A 398 12.33 -4.76 20.38
N ALA A 399 11.09 -4.98 19.91
CA ALA A 399 9.99 -4.11 20.32
C ALA A 399 9.59 -4.30 21.81
N PRO A 400 9.15 -3.22 22.48
CA PRO A 400 8.81 -3.25 23.89
C PRO A 400 7.42 -3.85 24.13
N GLY A 401 7.33 -4.75 25.11
CA GLY A 401 6.04 -5.30 25.54
C GLY A 401 5.07 -4.23 26.02
N LEU A 402 3.79 -4.38 25.67
CA LEU A 402 2.77 -3.35 25.91
C LEU A 402 1.88 -3.61 27.13
N ASP A 403 1.89 -4.82 27.66
CA ASP A 403 1.02 -5.27 28.75
C ASP A 403 1.60 -4.87 30.12
N PHE A 404 1.09 -3.77 30.68
CA PHE A 404 1.51 -3.30 32.00
C PHE A 404 0.36 -3.36 33.00
N PRO A 405 0.63 -3.69 34.29
CA PRO A 405 -0.40 -3.66 35.34
C PRO A 405 -0.96 -2.26 35.57
N SER A 406 -0.19 -1.22 35.21
CA SER A 406 -0.61 0.18 35.23
C SER A 406 0.18 1.03 34.24
N TYR A 407 -0.49 2.06 33.71
CA TYR A 407 0.07 3.06 32.78
C TYR A 407 0.27 4.39 33.51
N GLY A 408 1.30 4.45 34.36
CA GLY A 408 1.64 5.65 35.12
C GLY A 408 2.14 6.80 34.24
N THR A 409 2.05 8.03 34.75
CA THR A 409 2.48 9.24 34.04
C THR A 409 3.95 9.16 33.59
N GLN A 410 4.22 9.40 32.32
CA GLN A 410 5.58 9.54 31.76
C GLN A 410 5.81 10.98 31.29
N ARG A 411 7.04 11.47 31.45
CA ARG A 411 7.49 12.81 31.06
C ARG A 411 9.00 12.82 30.83
N GLU A 412 9.53 13.92 30.31
CA GLU A 412 10.97 14.09 30.12
C GLU A 412 11.76 13.71 31.38
N GLY A 413 12.81 12.91 31.19
CA GLY A 413 13.60 12.30 32.26
C GLY A 413 13.06 10.97 32.82
N SER A 414 11.86 10.53 32.42
CA SER A 414 11.39 9.16 32.72
C SER A 414 12.20 8.15 31.92
N THR A 415 12.39 6.95 32.48
CA THR A 415 13.04 5.84 31.78
C THR A 415 12.33 4.52 32.01
N GLY A 416 12.58 3.54 31.13
CA GLY A 416 12.16 2.15 31.29
C GLY A 416 11.09 1.68 30.28
N PRO A 417 10.55 0.46 30.48
CA PRO A 417 9.75 -0.22 29.46
C PRO A 417 8.50 0.52 28.99
N ARG A 418 7.86 1.32 29.88
CA ARG A 418 6.70 2.13 29.48
C ARG A 418 7.08 3.30 28.58
N VAL A 419 8.27 3.85 28.74
CA VAL A 419 8.76 4.90 27.84
C VAL A 419 9.03 4.31 26.46
N ALA A 420 9.66 3.13 26.41
CA ALA A 420 9.88 2.42 25.15
C ALA A 420 8.54 2.10 24.46
N ALA A 421 7.57 1.58 25.20
CA ALA A 421 6.22 1.32 24.68
C ALA A 421 5.55 2.60 24.14
N ALA A 422 5.69 3.73 24.83
CA ALA A 422 5.15 5.00 24.34
C ALA A 422 5.85 5.47 23.06
N GLN A 423 7.18 5.44 23.01
CA GLN A 423 7.97 5.80 21.82
C GLN A 423 7.58 4.92 20.63
N TYR A 424 7.50 3.61 20.85
CA TYR A 424 7.05 2.65 19.85
C TYR A 424 5.64 3.00 19.31
N LEU A 425 4.66 3.20 20.19
CA LEU A 425 3.29 3.54 19.78
C LEU A 425 3.19 4.88 19.06
N LEU A 426 4.01 5.87 19.44
CA LEU A 426 4.08 7.18 18.79
C LEU A 426 4.65 7.06 17.37
N ASN A 427 5.75 6.34 17.20
CA ASN A 427 6.40 6.10 15.91
C ASN A 427 5.46 5.36 14.95
N ALA A 428 4.78 4.31 15.43
CA ALA A 428 3.78 3.57 14.67
C ALA A 428 2.60 4.45 14.18
N ARG A 429 2.42 5.65 14.76
CA ARG A 429 1.38 6.62 14.40
C ARG A 429 1.94 7.83 13.66
N GLY A 430 3.18 7.76 13.17
CA GLY A 430 3.84 8.82 12.42
C GLY A 430 4.33 10.00 13.27
N HIS A 431 4.40 9.83 14.60
CA HIS A 431 4.96 10.85 15.49
C HIS A 431 6.39 10.46 15.88
N ASP A 432 7.37 11.11 15.25
CA ASP A 432 8.80 10.82 15.44
C ASP A 432 9.27 11.06 16.89
N ALA A 433 9.36 9.98 17.66
CA ALA A 433 9.81 9.94 19.04
C ALA A 433 11.30 9.57 19.18
N GLY A 434 12.01 9.37 18.07
CA GLY A 434 13.34 8.75 18.01
C GLY A 434 13.28 7.23 18.18
N GLU A 435 14.44 6.62 18.46
CA GLU A 435 14.51 5.19 18.80
C GLU A 435 13.68 4.89 20.06
N ALA A 436 13.05 3.71 20.11
CA ALA A 436 12.27 3.25 21.27
C ALA A 436 13.19 2.71 22.38
N ASP A 437 14.16 3.52 22.80
CA ASP A 437 15.24 3.18 23.72
C ASP A 437 14.83 3.18 25.21
N GLY A 438 13.59 3.60 25.51
CA GLY A 438 13.10 3.70 26.87
C GLY A 438 13.63 4.91 27.63
N VAL A 439 14.17 5.93 26.96
CA VAL A 439 14.65 7.18 27.55
C VAL A 439 13.81 8.35 27.05
N PHE A 440 13.04 8.98 27.95
CA PHE A 440 12.13 10.05 27.56
C PHE A 440 12.90 11.36 27.40
N GLY A 441 13.40 11.60 26.19
CA GLY A 441 14.12 12.82 25.82
C GLY A 441 13.27 13.88 25.08
N PRO A 442 13.91 14.94 24.57
CA PRO A 442 13.24 16.02 23.84
C PRO A 442 12.48 15.58 22.59
N ALA A 443 12.99 14.57 21.85
CA ALA A 443 12.32 14.00 20.68
C ALA A 443 10.99 13.34 21.07
N THR A 444 11.01 12.46 22.07
CA THR A 444 9.80 11.86 22.63
C THR A 444 8.82 12.91 23.15
N ALA A 445 9.31 13.96 23.82
CA ALA A 445 8.44 15.06 24.27
C ALA A 445 7.77 15.82 23.10
N ALA A 446 8.49 16.01 21.99
CA ALA A 446 7.95 16.62 20.77
C ALA A 446 6.91 15.71 20.10
N ALA A 447 7.19 14.41 19.99
CA ALA A 447 6.25 13.41 19.48
C ALA A 447 4.97 13.36 20.31
N VAL A 448 5.08 13.40 21.64
CA VAL A 448 3.92 13.41 22.54
C VAL A 448 3.08 14.67 22.32
N ARG A 449 3.69 15.86 22.18
CA ARG A 449 2.95 17.09 21.87
C ARG A 449 2.26 17.03 20.50
N SER A 450 2.93 16.44 19.51
CA SER A 450 2.38 16.22 18.16
C SER A 450 1.15 15.30 18.21
N PHE A 451 1.27 14.17 18.91
CA PHE A 451 0.15 13.24 19.13
C PHE A 451 -0.99 13.85 19.94
N GLN A 452 -0.69 14.56 21.02
CA GLN A 452 -1.70 15.24 21.82
C GLN A 452 -2.48 16.26 20.97
N SER A 453 -1.78 17.03 20.13
CA SER A 453 -2.41 17.98 19.22
C SER A 453 -3.30 17.28 18.18
N SER A 454 -2.83 16.17 17.59
CA SER A 454 -3.62 15.40 16.61
C SER A 454 -4.88 14.76 17.21
N ARG A 455 -4.91 14.55 18.53
CA ARG A 455 -6.05 13.99 19.27
C ARG A 455 -6.90 15.03 20.00
N GLY A 456 -6.59 16.32 19.88
CA GLY A 456 -7.30 17.39 20.58
C GLY A 456 -7.12 17.37 22.11
N LEU A 457 -6.01 16.78 22.58
CA LEU A 457 -5.59 16.79 23.98
C LEU A 457 -4.74 18.02 24.28
N THR A 458 -4.55 18.35 25.56
CA THR A 458 -3.58 19.37 25.97
C THR A 458 -2.18 18.91 25.56
N ALA A 459 -1.52 19.67 24.68
CA ALA A 459 -0.19 19.37 24.16
C ALA A 459 0.94 19.78 25.14
N ASP A 460 0.92 19.20 26.35
CA ASP A 460 1.89 19.49 27.41
C ASP A 460 3.17 18.63 27.35
N GLY A 461 3.22 17.64 26.45
CA GLY A 461 4.36 16.72 26.33
C GLY A 461 4.43 15.67 27.44
N VAL A 462 3.37 15.52 28.23
CA VAL A 462 3.27 14.57 29.34
C VAL A 462 2.29 13.45 28.98
N ILE A 463 2.74 12.20 29.10
CA ILE A 463 1.89 11.04 28.87
C ILE A 463 1.17 10.69 30.17
N GLY A 464 0.06 11.39 30.43
CA GLY A 464 -0.88 11.07 31.51
C GLY A 464 -1.95 10.05 31.09
N PRO A 465 -2.92 9.74 31.97
CA PRO A 465 -3.97 8.74 31.71
C PRO A 465 -4.74 8.96 30.39
N ARG A 466 -5.03 10.23 30.05
CA ARG A 466 -5.72 10.59 28.81
C ARG A 466 -4.88 10.28 27.56
N THR A 467 -3.61 10.68 27.58
CA THR A 467 -2.67 10.37 26.50
C THR A 467 -2.45 8.86 26.36
N TRP A 468 -2.28 8.14 27.48
CA TRP A 468 -2.17 6.69 27.47
C TRP A 468 -3.41 6.01 26.89
N THR A 469 -4.61 6.43 27.31
CA THR A 469 -5.87 5.89 26.79
C THR A 469 -5.97 6.07 25.28
N ALA A 470 -5.63 7.27 24.77
CA ALA A 470 -5.64 7.55 23.34
C ALA A 470 -4.59 6.74 22.57
N LEU A 471 -3.36 6.62 23.10
CA LEU A 471 -2.29 5.83 22.47
C LEU A 471 -2.66 4.35 22.38
N LEU A 472 -3.12 3.77 23.49
CA LEU A 472 -3.40 2.34 23.61
C LEU A 472 -4.69 1.92 22.88
N SER A 473 -5.64 2.83 22.65
CA SER A 473 -6.89 2.51 21.96
C SER A 473 -6.89 2.83 20.46
N ALA A 474 -5.85 3.50 19.97
CA ALA A 474 -5.73 3.85 18.56
C ALA A 474 -5.62 2.58 17.69
N GLY A 475 -6.29 2.62 16.54
CA GLY A 475 -6.44 1.48 15.62
C GLY A 475 -7.89 1.28 15.20
N SER A 476 -8.23 0.07 14.77
CA SER A 476 -9.55 -0.33 14.31
C SER A 476 -10.65 -0.12 15.38
N THR A 477 -11.90 0.08 14.94
CA THR A 477 -13.05 0.32 15.83
C THR A 477 -14.03 -0.86 15.86
N VAL A 478 -13.48 -2.08 15.79
CA VAL A 478 -14.25 -3.34 15.74
C VAL A 478 -15.25 -3.46 16.89
N SER A 479 -16.41 -4.03 16.62
CA SER A 479 -17.42 -4.25 17.67
C SER A 479 -16.97 -5.37 18.59
N LEU A 480 -16.73 -5.05 19.87
CA LEU A 480 -16.38 -6.05 20.88
C LEU A 480 -17.49 -6.21 21.92
N GLY A 481 -17.65 -7.43 22.40
CA GLY A 481 -18.60 -7.76 23.46
C GLY A 481 -18.21 -9.07 24.14
N GLN A 482 -19.07 -9.56 25.02
CA GLN A 482 -18.81 -10.79 25.75
C GLN A 482 -18.57 -11.96 24.78
N GLY A 483 -17.45 -12.67 24.98
CA GLY A 483 -17.02 -13.76 24.10
C GLY A 483 -16.06 -13.35 22.97
N SER A 484 -15.85 -12.05 22.73
CA SER A 484 -14.74 -11.58 21.89
C SER A 484 -13.40 -12.00 22.52
N THR A 485 -12.40 -12.30 21.68
CA THR A 485 -11.05 -12.66 22.13
C THR A 485 -9.97 -12.04 21.23
N GLY A 486 -8.71 -12.15 21.64
CA GLY A 486 -7.53 -11.76 20.85
C GLY A 486 -7.03 -10.34 21.14
N GLU A 487 -6.11 -9.87 20.29
CA GLU A 487 -5.46 -8.57 20.45
C GLU A 487 -6.42 -7.37 20.50
N PRO A 488 -7.55 -7.31 19.76
CA PRO A 488 -8.49 -6.20 19.90
C PRO A 488 -9.03 -6.08 21.34
N VAL A 489 -9.20 -7.21 22.01
CA VAL A 489 -9.59 -7.26 23.42
C VAL A 489 -8.43 -6.87 24.33
N ARG A 490 -7.19 -7.30 24.07
CA ARG A 490 -6.01 -6.84 24.82
C ARG A 490 -5.86 -5.32 24.70
N ARG A 491 -5.92 -4.78 23.48
CA ARG A 491 -5.92 -3.34 23.19
C ARG A 491 -6.98 -2.59 23.99
N LEU A 492 -8.21 -3.10 23.99
CA LEU A 492 -9.29 -2.58 24.83
C LEU A 492 -8.93 -2.63 26.33
N GLN A 493 -8.44 -3.77 26.84
CA GLN A 493 -8.10 -3.97 28.24
C GLN A 493 -6.96 -3.06 28.70
N ARG A 494 -5.94 -2.82 27.86
CA ARG A 494 -4.88 -1.82 28.09
C ARG A 494 -5.46 -0.41 28.18
N ALA A 495 -6.29 -0.03 27.20
CA ALA A 495 -6.91 1.28 27.16
C ALA A 495 -7.84 1.52 28.36
N LEU A 496 -8.63 0.52 28.75
CA LEU A 496 -9.48 0.57 29.94
C LEU A 496 -8.64 0.65 31.23
N THR A 497 -7.52 -0.07 31.30
CA THR A 497 -6.58 0.03 32.43
C THR A 497 -6.05 1.44 32.60
N ALA A 498 -5.66 2.09 31.50
CA ALA A 498 -5.25 3.49 31.49
C ALA A 498 -6.40 4.45 31.86
N ALA A 499 -7.57 4.28 31.24
CA ALA A 499 -8.70 5.18 31.40
C ALA A 499 -9.35 5.14 32.79
N LEU A 500 -9.43 3.95 33.39
CA LEU A 500 -10.07 3.73 34.68
C LEU A 500 -9.09 3.89 35.85
N GLY A 501 -7.79 3.95 35.59
CA GLY A 501 -6.75 4.01 36.63
C GLY A 501 -6.68 2.77 37.53
N ARG A 502 -7.25 1.65 37.07
CA ARG A 502 -7.23 0.34 37.75
C ARG A 502 -6.97 -0.76 36.73
N THR A 503 -6.29 -1.83 37.14
CA THR A 503 -6.00 -2.96 36.26
C THR A 503 -7.30 -3.64 35.80
N VAL A 504 -7.44 -3.78 34.49
CA VAL A 504 -8.30 -4.77 33.85
C VAL A 504 -7.36 -5.86 33.37
N ALA A 505 -7.65 -7.14 33.62
CA ALA A 505 -6.80 -8.23 33.15
C ALA A 505 -6.56 -8.07 31.63
N ILE A 506 -5.31 -8.17 31.20
CA ILE A 506 -4.91 -8.08 29.78
C ILE A 506 -4.62 -9.50 29.32
N ASP A 507 -5.68 -10.29 29.19
CA ASP A 507 -5.64 -11.70 28.79
C ASP A 507 -6.17 -11.91 27.37
N GLY A 508 -6.68 -10.85 26.74
CA GLY A 508 -7.30 -10.91 25.43
C GLY A 508 -8.63 -11.66 25.44
N ILE A 509 -9.30 -11.81 26.59
CA ILE A 509 -10.60 -12.46 26.71
C ILE A 509 -11.62 -11.45 27.20
N PHE A 510 -12.67 -11.21 26.41
CA PHE A 510 -13.74 -10.30 26.81
C PHE A 510 -14.72 -11.07 27.69
N GLY A 511 -14.29 -11.28 28.94
CA GLY A 511 -15.08 -11.94 29.98
C GLY A 511 -15.96 -10.95 30.77
N PRO A 512 -16.63 -11.44 31.84
CA PRO A 512 -17.47 -10.62 32.71
C PRO A 512 -16.77 -9.40 33.32
N ASP A 513 -15.47 -9.52 33.64
CA ASP A 513 -14.68 -8.43 34.22
C ASP A 513 -14.40 -7.31 33.21
N THR A 514 -14.06 -7.68 31.96
CA THR A 514 -13.92 -6.71 30.86
C THR A 514 -15.26 -6.05 30.56
N ALA A 515 -16.36 -6.80 30.52
CA ALA A 515 -17.70 -6.24 30.33
C ALA A 515 -18.08 -5.24 31.44
N THR A 516 -17.72 -5.54 32.70
CA THR A 516 -17.92 -4.65 33.84
C THR A 516 -17.07 -3.39 33.70
N ALA A 517 -15.81 -3.50 33.27
CA ALA A 517 -14.95 -2.36 33.01
C ALA A 517 -15.47 -1.47 31.87
N VAL A 518 -15.98 -2.07 30.79
CA VAL A 518 -16.60 -1.34 29.68
C VAL A 518 -17.82 -0.56 30.14
N ARG A 519 -18.75 -1.19 30.88
CA ARG A 519 -19.94 -0.49 31.42
C ARG A 519 -19.58 0.64 32.37
N ALA A 520 -18.57 0.44 33.23
CA ALA A 520 -18.06 1.48 34.11
C ALA A 520 -17.48 2.66 33.32
N TYR A 521 -16.66 2.37 32.30
CA TYR A 521 -16.11 3.38 31.40
C TYR A 521 -17.22 4.14 30.66
N GLN A 522 -18.16 3.44 30.04
CA GLN A 522 -19.28 4.04 29.31
C GLN A 522 -20.10 4.96 30.22
N SER A 523 -20.46 4.50 31.42
CA SER A 523 -21.22 5.26 32.41
C SER A 523 -20.49 6.54 32.81
N ALA A 524 -19.19 6.44 33.11
CA ALA A 524 -18.36 7.58 33.49
C ALA A 524 -18.24 8.64 32.38
N ARG A 525 -18.54 8.29 31.12
CA ARG A 525 -18.39 9.16 29.94
C ARG A 525 -19.71 9.57 29.30
N GLY A 526 -20.83 9.26 29.95
CA GLY A 526 -22.16 9.57 29.43
C GLY A 526 -22.47 8.84 28.12
N LEU A 527 -21.89 7.65 27.92
CA LEU A 527 -22.24 6.74 26.84
C LEU A 527 -23.32 5.76 27.34
N THR A 528 -24.05 5.13 26.42
CA THR A 528 -24.92 4.01 26.76
C THR A 528 -24.08 2.89 27.40
N ALA A 529 -24.38 2.52 28.64
CA ALA A 529 -23.64 1.51 29.40
C ALA A 529 -24.11 0.08 29.08
N ASP A 530 -24.12 -0.28 27.79
CA ASP A 530 -24.57 -1.58 27.28
C ASP A 530 -23.50 -2.68 27.44
N GLY A 531 -22.25 -2.32 27.70
CA GLY A 531 -21.12 -3.27 27.76
C GLY A 531 -20.63 -3.73 26.40
N LEU A 532 -21.08 -3.10 25.32
CA LEU A 532 -20.61 -3.32 23.96
C LEU A 532 -19.66 -2.20 23.54
N VAL A 533 -18.52 -2.57 22.97
CA VAL A 533 -17.54 -1.60 22.48
C VAL A 533 -17.76 -1.42 20.99
N GLY A 534 -18.66 -0.51 20.63
CA GLY A 534 -18.87 -0.05 19.26
C GLY A 534 -18.14 1.25 18.94
N PRO A 535 -18.41 1.86 17.75
CA PRO A 535 -17.71 3.06 17.27
C PRO A 535 -17.71 4.24 18.26
N ARG A 536 -18.78 4.43 19.04
CA ARG A 536 -18.88 5.50 20.04
C ARG A 536 -17.95 5.29 21.24
N THR A 537 -17.83 4.04 21.69
CA THR A 537 -16.94 3.68 22.82
C THR A 537 -15.48 3.83 22.38
N TRP A 538 -15.14 3.35 21.19
CA TRP A 538 -13.80 3.52 20.61
C TRP A 538 -13.45 4.99 20.39
N ALA A 539 -14.34 5.78 19.79
CA ALA A 539 -14.11 7.21 19.58
C ALA A 539 -13.84 7.94 20.91
N ALA A 540 -14.53 7.57 21.99
CA ALA A 540 -14.27 8.14 23.30
C ALA A 540 -12.89 7.75 23.86
N LEU A 541 -12.50 6.48 23.73
CA LEU A 541 -11.17 6.00 24.16
C LEU A 541 -10.06 6.69 23.36
N GLN A 542 -10.21 6.77 22.03
CA GLN A 542 -9.22 7.34 21.12
C GLN A 542 -9.08 8.86 21.27
N ALA A 543 -10.14 9.54 21.72
CA ALA A 543 -10.09 10.94 22.14
C ALA A 543 -9.48 11.13 23.54
N GLY A 544 -8.96 10.06 24.16
CA GLY A 544 -8.37 10.08 25.49
C GLY A 544 -9.33 10.64 26.54
N ARG A 545 -10.64 10.42 26.36
CA ARG A 545 -11.62 10.97 27.29
C ARG A 545 -11.38 10.44 28.68
#